data_AF-N8W6V1-F1
#
_entry.id   AF-N8W6V1-F1
#
_cell.length_a   1.000
_cell.length_b   1.000
_cell.length_c   1.000
_cell.angle_alpha   90.00
_cell.angle_beta   90.00
_cell.angle_gamma   90.00
#
_symmetry.space_group_name_H-M   'P 1'
#
loop_
_entity.id
_entity.type
_entity.pdbx_description
1 polymer ?
#
loop_
_entity_poly.entity_id
_entity_poly.type
_entity_poly.pdbx_seq_one_letter_code
_entity_poly.pdbx_strand_id
1 'polypeptide(L)' 'MSTEADKEILLRLGGSTKVAELLGFKDKQRVQNWMTRGIPAKVKLQYPHLFLNQNIQSSKATAA' A
#
# COMPACT_ATOMS: atom_id res chain seq x y z
N MET A 1 -0.46 0.64 11.78
CA MET A 1 0.34 0.97 10.59
C MET A 1 0.44 2.48 10.49
N SER A 2 1.65 3.01 10.41
CA SER A 2 1.89 4.44 10.20
C SER A 2 1.79 4.79 8.71
N THR A 3 1.58 6.07 8.38
CA THR A 3 1.52 6.57 6.99
C THR A 3 2.75 6.20 6.17
N GLU A 4 3.94 6.21 6.78
CA GLU A 4 5.19 5.81 6.11
C GLU A 4 5.24 4.32 5.76
N ALA A 5 4.69 3.44 6.61
CA ALA A 5 4.62 2.01 6.31
C ALA A 5 3.67 1.75 5.15
N ASP A 6 2.53 2.46 5.11
CA ASP A 6 1.57 2.38 4.01
C ASP A 6 2.17 2.83 2.69
N LYS A 7 2.92 3.94 2.71
CA LYS A 7 3.65 4.44 1.55
C LYS A 7 4.67 3.42 1.04
N GLU A 8 5.42 2.79 1.94
CA GLU A 8 6.41 1.77 1.58
C GLU A 8 5.75 0.55 0.92
N ILE A 9 4.61 0.09 1.43
CA ILE A 9 3.81 -0.99 0.80
C ILE A 9 3.38 -0.57 -0.61
N LEU A 10 2.84 0.64 -0.78
CA LEU A 10 2.43 1.13 -2.09
C LEU A 10 3.60 1.15 -3.08
N LEU A 11 4.79 1.60 -2.64
CA LEU A 11 6.00 1.60 -3.46
C LEU A 11 6.44 0.18 -3.84
N ARG A 12 6.42 -0.78 -2.91
CA ARG A 12 6.76 -2.20 -3.18
C ARG A 12 5.79 -2.85 -4.17
N LEU A 13 4.54 -2.43 -4.17
CA LEU A 13 3.51 -2.88 -5.13
C LEU A 13 3.63 -2.20 -6.51
N GLY A 14 4.64 -1.37 -6.75
CA GLY A 14 4.86 -0.66 -8.02
C GLY A 14 4.34 0.78 -8.04
N GLY A 15 4.04 1.35 -6.87
CA GLY A 15 3.58 2.73 -6.69
C GLY A 15 2.06 2.88 -6.74
N SER A 16 1.60 4.09 -6.40
CA SER A 16 0.17 4.45 -6.34
C SER A 16 -0.58 4.20 -7.65
N THR A 17 0.04 4.49 -8.79
CA THR A 17 -0.54 4.23 -10.13
C THR A 17 -0.79 2.75 -10.36
N LYS A 18 0.21 1.90 -10.08
CA LYS A 18 0.09 0.45 -10.29
C LYS A 18 -0.92 -0.16 -9.33
N VAL A 19 -0.94 0.31 -8.08
CA VAL A 19 -1.92 -0.13 -7.09
C VAL A 19 -3.34 0.28 -7.49
N ALA A 20 -3.55 1.48 -8.04
CA ALA A 20 -4.86 1.87 -8.55
C ALA A 20 -5.35 0.91 -9.66
N GLU A 21 -4.46 0.50 -10.56
CA GLU A 21 -4.76 -0.50 -11.60
C GLU A 21 -5.07 -1.88 -11.02
N LEU A 22 -4.28 -2.35 -10.04
CA LEU A 22 -4.51 -3.63 -9.35
C LEU A 22 -5.86 -3.67 -8.62
N LEU A 23 -6.30 -2.53 -8.09
CA LEU A 23 -7.57 -2.40 -7.38
C LEU A 23 -8.75 -2.11 -8.32
N GLY A 24 -8.49 -1.91 -9.63
CA GLY A 24 -9.52 -1.55 -10.60
C GLY A 24 -10.10 -0.14 -10.42
N PHE A 25 -9.38 0.77 -9.76
CA PHE A 25 -9.82 2.15 -9.61
C PHE A 25 -9.55 2.96 -10.88
N LYS A 26 -10.61 3.60 -11.38
CA LYS A 26 -10.50 4.60 -12.46
C LYS A 26 -9.79 5.88 -11.98
N ASP A 27 -9.96 6.22 -10.71
CA ASP A 27 -9.36 7.40 -10.10
C ASP A 27 -8.03 7.05 -9.41
N LYS A 28 -6.93 7.42 -10.08
CA LYS A 28 -5.56 7.27 -9.58
C LYS A 28 -5.23 8.27 -8.46
N GLN A 29 -5.90 9.42 -8.42
CA GLN A 29 -5.67 10.45 -7.40
C GLN A 29 -6.06 9.96 -6.00
N ARG A 30 -7.10 9.13 -5.91
CA ARG A 30 -7.48 8.47 -4.65
C ARG A 30 -6.31 7.72 -4.01
N VAL A 31 -5.61 6.90 -4.80
CA VAL A 31 -4.47 6.10 -4.30
C VAL A 31 -3.25 6.98 -4.09
N GLN A 32 -3.04 8.02 -4.92
CA GLN A 32 -2.01 9.02 -4.70
C GLN A 32 -2.15 9.69 -3.33
N ASN A 33 -3.39 10.00 -2.90
CA ASN A 33 -3.64 10.60 -1.59
C ASN A 33 -3.27 9.67 -0.43
N TRP A 34 -3.24 8.35 -0.62
CA TRP A 34 -2.81 7.40 0.42
C TRP A 34 -1.31 7.47 0.69
N MET A 35 -0.51 7.97 -0.26
CA MET A 35 0.93 8.18 -0.07
C MET A 35 1.23 9.22 1.02
N THR A 36 0.30 10.14 1.29
CA THR A 36 0.44 11.19 2.30
C THR A 36 -0.47 10.97 3.50
N ARG A 37 -1.70 10.47 3.30
CA ARG A 37 -2.71 10.28 4.36
C ARG A 37 -2.75 8.86 4.95
N GLY A 38 -2.04 7.91 4.34
CA GLY A 38 -2.14 6.49 4.66
C GLY A 38 -3.30 5.79 3.94
N ILE A 39 -3.23 4.46 3.92
CA ILE A 39 -4.26 3.62 3.30
C ILE A 39 -5.42 3.46 4.30
N PRO A 40 -6.69 3.68 3.89
CA PRO A 40 -7.83 3.48 4.77
C PRO A 40 -7.91 2.06 5.32
N ALA A 41 -8.22 1.91 6.61
CA ALA A 41 -8.31 0.59 7.26
C ALA A 41 -9.27 -0.37 6.53
N LYS A 42 -10.42 0.13 6.08
CA LYS A 42 -11.39 -0.63 5.28
C LYS A 42 -10.77 -1.22 4.01
N VAL A 43 -9.90 -0.48 3.33
CA VAL A 43 -9.23 -0.96 2.10
C VAL A 43 -8.24 -2.07 2.44
N LYS A 44 -7.49 -1.94 3.54
CA LYS A 44 -6.56 -2.98 3.98
C LYS A 44 -7.27 -4.30 4.28
N LEU A 45 -8.44 -4.22 4.91
CA LEU A 45 -9.28 -5.37 5.21
C LEU A 45 -9.95 -5.96 3.97
N GLN A 46 -10.27 -5.13 2.97
CA GLN A 46 -10.83 -5.59 1.70
C GLN A 46 -9.78 -6.30 0.82
N TYR A 47 -8.52 -5.86 0.91
CA TYR A 47 -7.40 -6.42 0.15
C TYR A 47 -6.27 -6.88 1.08
N PRO A 48 -6.52 -7.86 1.96
CA PRO A 48 -5.54 -8.30 2.95
C PRO A 48 -4.30 -8.91 2.29
N HIS A 49 -4.46 -9.57 1.14
CA HIS A 49 -3.35 -10.14 0.36
C HIS A 49 -2.38 -9.08 -0.19
N LEU A 50 -2.83 -7.84 -0.39
CA LEU A 50 -1.99 -6.74 -0.87
C LEU A 50 -1.36 -5.95 0.28
N PHE A 51 -2.13 -5.68 1.34
CA PHE A 51 -1.69 -4.73 2.37
C PHE A 51 -1.31 -5.37 3.70
N LEU A 52 -1.84 -6.54 4.03
CA LEU A 52 -1.60 -7.25 5.30
C LEU A 52 -0.71 -8.49 5.13
N ASN A 53 -0.25 -8.77 3.91
CA ASN A 53 0.63 -9.90 3.65
C ASN A 53 2.01 -9.65 4.29
N GLN A 54 2.39 -10.52 5.22
CA GLN A 54 3.65 -10.42 5.97
C GLN A 54 4.86 -10.44 5.04
N ASN A 55 4.82 -11.14 3.90
CA ASN A 55 5.91 -11.13 2.93
C ASN A 55 6.20 -9.72 2.37
N ILE A 56 5.16 -8.88 2.26
CA ILE A 56 5.29 -7.50 1.81
C ILE A 56 5.76 -6.59 2.95
N GLN A 57 5.61 -7.00 4.22
CA GLN A 57 6.05 -6.22 5.39
C GLN A 57 7.49 -6.55 5.81
N SER A 58 7.91 -7.82 5.71
CA SER A 58 9.10 -8.36 6.38
C SER A 58 10.45 -7.87 5.85
N SER A 59 10.53 -7.17 4.71
CA SER A 59 11.84 -6.73 4.20
C SER A 59 12.43 -5.50 4.90
N LYS A 60 11.93 -5.12 6.09
CA LYS A 60 12.53 -4.08 6.95
C LYS A 60 13.30 -4.63 8.16
N ALA A 61 13.75 -5.89 8.11
CA ALA A 61 14.53 -6.52 9.17
C ALA A 61 15.73 -7.32 8.64
N THR A 62 16.54 -6.75 7.72
CA THR A 62 17.94 -7.18 7.53
C THR A 62 18.74 -6.05 6.90
N ALA A 63 19.22 -5.12 7.74
CA ALA A 63 20.40 -4.32 7.44
C ALA A 63 21.36 -4.59 8.61
N ALA A 64 22.32 -5.48 8.35
CA ALA A 64 23.45 -5.76 9.22
C ALA A 64 24.52 -4.67 9.06
#